data_AF-A0A8S2X1Z5-F1
#
_entry.id   AF-A0A8S2X1Z5-F1
#
_cell.length_a   1.000
_cell.length_b   1.000
_cell.length_c   1.000
_cell.angle_alpha   90.00
_cell.angle_beta   90.00
_cell.angle_gamma   90.00
#
_symmetry.space_group_name_H-M   'P 1'
#
loop_
_entity.id
_entity.type
_entity.pdbx_description
1 polymer ?
#
loop_
_entity_poly.entity_id
_entity_poly.type
_entity_poly.pdbx_seq_one_letter_code
_entity_poly.pdbx_strand_id
1 'polypeptide(L)'
;ISKWYSNSPSQSVSVIIRFLGTTPSSSDISKPLSSIIEQICQLYQIQVSPSSAELKYQLEQLLTLIPKSEQLVLLLDSVDQLDVEQYDCTKWLPAIYPSNVKCVLSTIPTIEVNRQTYDILDGLRKLIGFEIEITELNEMLAIQTLYSWLKTDHRQLTPIQHEWIQQKILRTHTITPL
;
A
#
# COMPACT_ATOMS: atom_id res chain seq x y z
N ILE A 1 4.55 19.12 -16.09
CA ILE A 1 4.02 18.48 -14.86
C ILE A 1 4.09 19.52 -13.76
N SER A 2 2.94 20.04 -13.32
CA SER A 2 2.90 21.01 -12.20
C SER A 2 3.41 20.32 -10.93
N LYS A 3 4.18 21.06 -10.12
CA LYS A 3 4.81 20.52 -8.92
C LYS A 3 3.73 20.32 -7.84
N TRP A 4 3.30 19.07 -7.61
CA TRP A 4 2.28 18.74 -6.59
C TRP A 4 2.74 19.13 -5.17
N TYR A 5 4.04 18.97 -4.90
CA TYR A 5 4.69 19.41 -3.68
C TYR A 5 5.83 20.36 -3.99
N SER A 6 5.84 21.54 -3.35
CA SER A 6 7.01 22.41 -3.33
C SER A 6 7.66 22.34 -1.95
N ASN A 7 8.98 22.25 -1.90
CA ASN A 7 9.75 22.25 -0.63
C ASN A 7 9.79 23.66 -0.01
N SER A 8 8.63 24.30 0.04
CA SER A 8 8.42 25.64 0.58
C SER A 8 8.07 25.50 2.07
N PRO A 9 8.61 26.34 2.95
CA PRO A 9 8.37 26.23 4.40
C PRO A 9 6.89 26.37 4.81
N SER A 10 6.04 26.90 3.93
CA SER A 10 4.61 27.08 4.14
C SER A 10 3.75 25.87 3.72
N GLN A 11 4.35 24.82 3.15
CA GLN A 11 3.64 23.67 2.58
C GLN A 11 3.93 22.41 3.43
N SER A 12 2.97 22.04 4.29
CA SER A 12 3.03 20.84 5.12
C SER A 12 2.48 19.61 4.39
N VAL A 13 3.14 18.47 4.57
CA VAL A 13 2.69 17.16 4.08
C VAL A 13 2.45 16.26 5.28
N SER A 14 1.22 15.79 5.42
CA SER A 14 0.84 14.74 6.36
C SER A 14 0.80 13.40 5.65
N VAL A 15 1.28 12.35 6.31
CA VAL A 15 1.25 10.97 5.79
C VAL A 15 0.51 10.08 6.77
N ILE A 16 -0.51 9.37 6.28
CA ILE A 16 -1.25 8.36 7.04
C ILE A 16 -0.93 7.01 6.42
N ILE A 17 -0.39 6.10 7.22
CA ILE A 17 0.01 4.76 6.79
C ILE A 17 -0.91 3.72 7.47
N ARG A 18 -1.38 2.73 6.71
CA ARG A 18 -2.11 1.57 7.24
C ARG A 18 -1.62 0.28 6.58
N PHE A 19 -1.28 -0.69 7.42
CA PHE A 19 -0.97 -2.07 7.01
C PHE A 19 -2.24 -2.91 7.14
N LEU A 20 -2.79 -3.34 6.01
CA LEU A 20 -4.05 -4.08 5.96
C LEU A 20 -3.79 -5.57 6.27
N GLY A 21 -4.77 -6.29 6.82
CA GLY A 21 -4.70 -7.75 7.01
C GLY A 21 -3.70 -8.30 8.06
N THR A 22 -2.89 -7.46 8.71
CA THR A 22 -1.87 -7.90 9.71
C THR A 22 -2.44 -8.46 11.03
N THR A 23 -3.72 -8.25 11.30
CA THR A 23 -4.46 -8.81 12.44
C THR A 23 -5.83 -9.32 11.99
N PRO A 24 -6.47 -10.27 12.67
CA PRO A 24 -7.85 -10.68 12.34
C PRO A 24 -8.85 -9.51 12.33
N SER A 25 -8.55 -8.45 13.09
CA SER A 25 -9.36 -7.24 13.11
C SER A 25 -9.16 -6.32 11.90
N SER A 26 -8.10 -6.47 11.10
CA SER A 26 -7.78 -5.63 9.95
C SER A 26 -8.05 -6.31 8.60
N SER A 27 -8.66 -7.50 8.61
CA SER A 27 -9.21 -8.14 7.40
C SER A 27 -10.54 -7.52 6.97
N ASP A 28 -11.30 -7.02 7.96
CA ASP A 28 -12.45 -6.14 7.74
C ASP A 28 -12.00 -4.68 7.59
N ILE A 29 -12.24 -4.12 6.41
CA ILE A 29 -11.84 -2.76 6.03
C ILE A 29 -12.52 -1.66 6.85
N SER A 30 -13.63 -1.98 7.53
CA SER A 30 -14.38 -1.01 8.34
C SER A 30 -13.52 -0.37 9.44
N LYS A 31 -12.66 -1.15 10.11
CA LYS A 31 -11.81 -0.66 11.20
C LYS A 31 -10.63 0.19 10.70
N PRO A 32 -9.83 -0.24 9.70
CA PRO A 32 -8.83 0.63 9.10
C PRO A 32 -9.41 1.95 8.58
N LEU A 33 -10.58 1.93 7.90
CA LEU A 33 -11.21 3.15 7.40
C LEU A 33 -11.67 4.08 8.52
N SER A 34 -12.33 3.55 9.54
CA SER A 34 -12.75 4.34 10.71
C SER A 34 -11.53 5.01 11.35
N SER A 35 -10.44 4.27 11.53
CA SER A 35 -9.18 4.81 12.06
C SER A 35 -8.54 5.87 11.16
N ILE A 36 -8.61 5.73 9.83
CA ILE A 36 -8.14 6.76 8.89
C ILE A 36 -8.98 8.02 9.04
N ILE A 37 -10.32 7.89 9.08
CA ILE A 37 -11.25 9.01 9.25
C ILE A 37 -10.95 9.76 10.56
N GLU A 38 -10.84 9.05 11.68
CA GLU A 38 -10.50 9.63 12.98
C GLU A 38 -9.16 10.38 12.94
N GLN A 39 -8.14 9.79 12.32
CA GLN A 39 -6.82 10.42 12.24
C GLN A 39 -6.85 11.68 11.37
N ILE A 40 -7.58 11.69 10.25
CA ILE A 40 -7.76 12.90 9.43
C ILE A 40 -8.52 13.96 10.23
N CYS A 41 -9.60 13.59 10.94
CA CYS A 41 -10.33 14.51 11.81
C CYS A 41 -9.41 15.15 12.86
N GLN A 42 -8.55 14.37 13.50
CA GLN A 42 -7.59 14.87 14.48
C GLN A 42 -6.55 15.80 13.87
N LEU A 43 -5.98 15.44 12.71
CA LEU A 43 -4.95 16.23 12.03
C LEU A 43 -5.45 17.60 11.60
N TYR A 44 -6.67 17.68 11.07
CA TYR A 44 -7.26 18.91 10.53
C TYR A 44 -8.32 19.54 11.43
N GLN A 45 -8.46 19.06 12.67
CA GLN A 45 -9.42 19.53 13.68
C GLN A 45 -10.88 19.53 13.19
N ILE A 46 -11.23 18.57 12.34
CA ILE A 46 -12.59 18.43 11.78
C ILE A 46 -13.45 17.65 12.77
N GLN A 47 -14.65 18.18 13.08
CA GLN A 47 -15.60 17.53 13.97
C GLN A 47 -16.54 16.61 13.18
N VAL A 48 -16.09 15.38 12.90
CA VAL A 48 -16.91 14.32 12.31
C VAL A 48 -16.71 13.04 13.12
N SER A 49 -17.82 12.44 13.57
CA SER A 49 -17.79 11.11 14.19
C SER A 49 -17.92 10.04 13.12
N PRO A 50 -17.02 9.04 13.06
CA PRO A 50 -17.15 7.94 12.12
C PRO A 50 -18.44 7.15 12.43
N SER A 51 -19.16 6.81 11.37
CA SER A 51 -20.37 5.97 11.41
C SER A 51 -20.11 4.74 10.54
N SER A 52 -20.32 3.56 11.11
CA SER A 52 -20.03 2.28 10.43
C SER A 52 -20.84 2.07 9.14
N ALA A 53 -22.00 2.72 8.99
CA ALA A 53 -22.90 2.50 7.85
C ALA A 53 -22.45 3.17 6.54
N GLU A 54 -21.54 4.16 6.59
CA GLU A 54 -21.26 5.03 5.42
C GLU A 54 -19.78 5.45 5.32
N LEU A 55 -18.85 4.61 5.79
CA LEU A 55 -17.42 4.97 5.92
C LEU A 55 -16.80 5.52 4.62
N LYS A 56 -17.12 4.93 3.46
CA LYS A 56 -16.63 5.44 2.16
C LYS A 56 -17.09 6.88 1.92
N TYR A 57 -18.39 7.14 2.06
CA TYR A 57 -18.97 8.46 1.84
C TYR A 57 -18.41 9.47 2.84
N GLN A 58 -18.28 9.08 4.11
CA GLN A 58 -17.66 9.93 5.13
C GLN A 58 -16.22 10.29 4.77
N LEU A 59 -15.42 9.31 4.33
CA LEU A 59 -14.05 9.57 3.89
C LEU A 59 -14.03 10.52 2.69
N GLU A 60 -14.88 10.29 1.67
CA GLU A 60 -15.00 11.17 0.51
C GLU A 60 -15.30 12.62 0.91
N GLN A 61 -16.29 12.84 1.80
CA GLN A 61 -16.61 14.17 2.31
C GLN A 61 -15.44 14.79 3.08
N LEU A 62 -14.82 14.02 3.97
CA LEU A 62 -13.72 14.47 4.83
C LEU A 62 -12.52 14.93 4.01
N LEU A 63 -12.18 14.22 2.94
CA LEU A 63 -11.08 14.62 2.05
C LEU A 63 -11.32 16.00 1.42
N THR A 64 -12.57 16.37 1.12
CA THR A 64 -12.88 17.69 0.55
C THR A 64 -12.62 18.86 1.51
N LEU A 65 -12.67 18.60 2.83
CA LEU A 65 -12.49 19.59 3.89
C LEU A 65 -11.01 19.89 4.19
N ILE A 66 -10.08 19.10 3.65
CA ILE A 66 -8.65 19.31 3.85
C ILE A 66 -8.23 20.65 3.22
N PRO A 67 -7.58 21.55 3.99
CA PRO A 67 -7.12 22.84 3.49
C PRO A 67 -6.26 22.70 2.24
N LYS A 68 -6.51 23.52 1.20
CA LYS A 68 -5.78 23.43 -0.08
C LYS A 68 -4.29 23.76 0.01
N SER A 69 -3.87 24.44 1.07
CA SER A 69 -2.46 24.71 1.39
C SER A 69 -1.70 23.48 1.89
N GLU A 70 -2.41 22.46 2.39
CA GLU A 70 -1.83 21.26 3.00
C GLU A 70 -1.96 20.05 2.08
N GLN A 71 -1.03 19.10 2.18
CA GLN A 71 -1.11 17.85 1.43
C GLN A 71 -1.29 16.66 2.36
N LEU A 72 -2.10 15.72 1.89
CA LEU A 72 -2.27 14.43 2.54
C LEU A 72 -1.82 13.32 1.60
N VAL A 73 -1.00 12.40 2.11
CA VAL A 73 -0.71 11.12 1.46
C VAL A 73 -1.30 9.99 2.31
N LEU A 74 -2.16 9.18 1.71
CA LEU A 74 -2.62 7.91 2.25
C LEU A 74 -1.74 6.79 1.67
N LEU A 75 -1.13 5.99 2.52
CA LEU A 75 -0.37 4.80 2.15
C LEU A 75 -1.09 3.56 2.71
N LEU A 76 -1.64 2.74 1.83
CA LEU A 76 -2.38 1.53 2.19
C LEU A 76 -1.59 0.31 1.72
N ASP A 77 -1.02 -0.43 2.66
CA ASP A 77 -0.20 -1.58 2.34
C ASP A 77 -1.00 -2.88 2.36
N SER A 78 -0.76 -3.74 1.37
CA SER A 78 -1.24 -5.12 1.28
C SER A 78 -2.77 -5.27 1.22
N VAL A 79 -3.42 -4.62 0.25
CA VAL A 79 -4.88 -4.76 -0.01
C VAL A 79 -5.30 -6.22 -0.16
N ASP A 80 -4.41 -7.03 -0.71
CA ASP A 80 -4.56 -8.45 -0.95
C ASP A 80 -4.68 -9.31 0.33
N GLN A 81 -4.33 -8.75 1.50
CA GLN A 81 -4.51 -9.41 2.80
C GLN A 81 -5.87 -9.11 3.47
N LEU A 82 -6.75 -8.34 2.82
CA LEU A 82 -8.13 -8.16 3.28
C LEU A 82 -8.98 -9.41 3.04
N ASP A 83 -10.16 -9.45 3.67
CA ASP A 83 -11.17 -10.45 3.34
C ASP A 83 -11.62 -10.29 1.88
N VAL A 84 -11.97 -11.42 1.25
CA VAL A 84 -12.32 -11.50 -0.17
C VAL A 84 -13.44 -10.52 -0.56
N GLU A 85 -14.39 -10.28 0.34
CA GLU A 85 -15.50 -9.35 0.15
C GLU A 85 -15.04 -7.90 -0.05
N GLN A 86 -13.82 -7.57 0.38
CA GLN A 86 -13.20 -6.24 0.33
C GLN A 86 -12.24 -6.05 -0.84
N TYR A 87 -11.94 -7.09 -1.62
CA TYR A 87 -11.10 -6.98 -2.81
C TYR A 87 -11.70 -6.05 -3.87
N ASP A 88 -13.03 -5.92 -3.91
CA ASP A 88 -13.67 -4.85 -4.68
C ASP A 88 -13.50 -3.50 -3.99
N CYS A 89 -12.36 -2.89 -4.27
CA CYS A 89 -11.95 -1.60 -3.72
C CYS A 89 -12.94 -0.47 -4.05
N THR A 90 -13.74 -0.60 -5.12
CA THR A 90 -14.72 0.44 -5.50
C THR A 90 -15.82 0.62 -4.45
N LYS A 91 -16.05 -0.38 -3.60
CA LYS A 91 -17.05 -0.33 -2.52
C LYS A 91 -16.62 0.53 -1.34
N TRP A 92 -15.32 0.71 -1.12
CA TRP A 92 -14.81 1.30 0.12
C TRP A 92 -13.77 2.40 -0.08
N LEU A 93 -13.03 2.42 -1.19
CA LEU A 93 -12.15 3.53 -1.55
C LEU A 93 -12.91 4.70 -2.20
N PRO A 94 -12.49 5.95 -1.92
CA PRO A 94 -12.93 7.12 -2.65
C PRO A 94 -12.73 6.99 -4.16
N ALA A 95 -13.75 7.39 -4.93
CA ALA A 95 -13.63 7.42 -6.40
C ALA A 95 -12.84 8.63 -6.92
N ILE A 96 -12.86 9.74 -6.17
CA ILE A 96 -12.24 11.01 -6.57
C ILE A 96 -11.46 11.56 -5.38
N TYR A 97 -10.22 11.93 -5.62
CA TYR A 97 -9.36 12.59 -4.64
C TYR A 97 -9.20 14.07 -4.97
N PRO A 98 -9.27 14.98 -3.97
CA PRO A 98 -8.87 16.37 -4.15
C PRO A 98 -7.44 16.48 -4.67
N SER A 99 -7.12 17.55 -5.39
CA SER A 99 -5.79 17.75 -6.00
C SER A 99 -4.64 17.73 -5.00
N ASN A 100 -4.90 18.10 -3.74
CA ASN A 100 -3.93 18.12 -2.65
C ASN A 100 -3.86 16.80 -1.84
N VAL A 101 -4.59 15.75 -2.25
CA VAL A 101 -4.56 14.43 -1.62
C VAL A 101 -4.06 13.40 -2.62
N LYS A 102 -3.20 12.49 -2.16
CA LYS A 102 -2.75 11.31 -2.92
C LYS A 102 -2.98 10.06 -2.11
N CYS A 103 -3.35 8.98 -2.80
CA CYS A 103 -3.43 7.65 -2.22
C CYS A 103 -2.50 6.75 -3.00
N VAL A 104 -1.65 6.00 -2.29
CA VAL A 104 -0.78 4.96 -2.83
C VAL A 104 -1.14 3.69 -2.10
N LEU A 105 -1.28 2.62 -2.88
CA LEU A 105 -1.64 1.31 -2.38
C LEU A 105 -0.72 0.24 -2.97
N SER A 106 -0.48 -0.82 -2.21
CA SER A 106 0.22 -2.02 -2.67
C SER A 106 -0.74 -3.22 -2.66
N THR A 107 -0.56 -4.10 -3.62
CA THR A 107 -1.34 -5.34 -3.73
C THR A 107 -0.57 -6.37 -4.55
N ILE A 108 -0.76 -7.65 -4.22
CA ILE A 108 -0.62 -8.72 -5.22
C ILE A 108 -1.80 -8.62 -6.19
N PRO A 109 -1.60 -8.64 -7.51
CA PRO A 109 -2.68 -8.37 -8.48
C PRO A 109 -3.77 -9.45 -8.47
N THR A 110 -3.38 -10.70 -8.21
CA THR A 110 -4.28 -11.85 -8.25
C THR A 110 -3.99 -12.80 -7.09
N ILE A 111 -5.03 -13.21 -6.37
CA ILE A 111 -4.95 -14.19 -5.29
C ILE A 111 -5.86 -15.39 -5.58
N GLU A 112 -5.40 -16.59 -5.19
CA GLU A 112 -6.22 -17.79 -5.15
C GLU A 112 -6.70 -18.08 -3.71
N VAL A 113 -8.02 -18.07 -3.50
CA VAL A 113 -8.65 -18.45 -2.23
C VAL A 113 -9.69 -19.54 -2.52
N ASN A 114 -9.63 -20.67 -1.81
CA ASN A 114 -10.60 -21.77 -1.95
C ASN A 114 -10.82 -22.25 -3.41
N ARG A 115 -9.74 -22.31 -4.22
CA ARG A 115 -9.77 -22.66 -5.66
C ARG A 115 -10.52 -21.66 -6.54
N GLN A 116 -10.75 -20.45 -6.06
CA GLN A 116 -11.27 -19.32 -6.82
C GLN A 116 -10.17 -18.27 -6.95
N THR A 117 -10.06 -17.70 -8.14
CA THR A 117 -9.09 -16.66 -8.46
C THR A 117 -9.78 -15.30 -8.38
N TYR A 118 -9.19 -14.38 -7.64
CA TYR A 118 -9.67 -13.01 -7.46
C TYR A 118 -8.68 -12.03 -8.09
N ASP A 119 -9.16 -11.23 -9.04
CA ASP A 119 -8.40 -10.13 -9.64
C ASP A 119 -8.72 -8.83 -8.87
N ILE A 120 -7.81 -8.45 -7.99
CA ILE A 120 -7.93 -7.24 -7.16
C ILE A 120 -7.67 -6.00 -8.03
N LEU A 121 -6.77 -6.15 -9.00
CA LEU A 121 -6.28 -5.07 -9.83
C LEU A 121 -7.36 -4.56 -10.79
N ASP A 122 -8.29 -5.40 -11.27
CA ASP A 122 -9.45 -4.96 -12.07
C ASP A 122 -10.29 -3.89 -11.36
N GLY A 123 -10.57 -4.10 -10.07
CA GLY A 123 -11.29 -3.12 -9.25
C GLY A 123 -10.50 -1.82 -9.08
N LEU A 124 -9.20 -1.93 -8.82
CA LEU A 124 -8.31 -0.79 -8.62
C LEU A 124 -8.09 0.04 -9.89
N ARG A 125 -7.99 -0.57 -11.06
CA ARG A 125 -7.83 0.12 -12.36
C ARG A 125 -8.97 1.09 -12.67
N LYS A 126 -10.14 0.89 -12.08
CA LYS A 126 -11.29 1.81 -12.19
C LYS A 126 -11.12 3.07 -11.34
N LEU A 127 -10.21 3.05 -10.36
CA LEU A 127 -10.00 4.11 -9.36
C LEU A 127 -8.65 4.81 -9.51
N ILE A 128 -7.62 4.10 -9.95
CA ILE A 128 -6.24 4.60 -9.98
C ILE A 128 -5.91 5.32 -11.30
N GLY A 129 -5.03 6.33 -11.21
CA GLY A 129 -4.56 7.07 -12.38
C GLY A 129 -3.31 6.48 -13.04
N PHE A 130 -2.53 5.67 -12.31
CA PHE A 130 -1.36 4.97 -12.84
C PHE A 130 -1.04 3.75 -11.95
N GLU A 131 -0.30 2.81 -12.52
CA GLU A 131 0.13 1.56 -11.91
C GLU A 131 1.66 1.46 -12.05
N ILE A 132 2.33 0.96 -11.00
CA ILE A 132 3.76 0.64 -11.06
C ILE A 132 3.90 -0.83 -10.68
N GLU A 133 4.32 -1.64 -11.65
CA GLU A 133 4.66 -3.03 -11.41
C GLU A 133 6.04 -3.12 -10.78
N ILE A 134 6.14 -3.79 -9.63
CA ILE A 134 7.40 -4.14 -9.00
C ILE A 134 7.73 -5.57 -9.42
N THR A 135 8.65 -5.71 -10.38
CA THR A 135 9.08 -7.02 -10.88
C THR A 135 10.07 -7.67 -9.92
N GLU A 136 10.20 -8.99 -10.06
CA GLU A 136 11.23 -9.76 -9.34
C GLU A 136 12.64 -9.19 -9.59
N LEU A 137 13.49 -9.32 -8.58
CA LEU A 137 14.91 -8.97 -8.72
C LEU A 137 15.55 -9.91 -9.74
N ASN A 138 16.22 -9.35 -10.75
CA ASN A 138 17.06 -10.18 -11.61
C ASN A 138 18.22 -10.79 -10.81
N GLU A 139 18.75 -11.92 -11.27
CA GLU A 139 19.81 -12.68 -10.59
C GLU A 139 21.01 -11.81 -10.22
N MET A 140 21.48 -10.98 -11.15
CA MET A 140 22.64 -10.11 -10.92
C MET A 140 22.38 -9.13 -9.77
N LEU A 141 21.22 -8.48 -9.76
CA LEU A 141 20.83 -7.53 -8.73
C LEU A 141 20.58 -8.22 -7.39
N ALA A 142 20.00 -9.42 -7.39
CA ALA A 142 19.82 -10.23 -6.19
C ALA A 142 21.17 -10.59 -5.56
N ILE A 143 22.14 -11.05 -6.36
CA ILE A 143 23.50 -11.36 -5.92
C ILE A 143 24.21 -10.11 -5.40
N GLN A 144 24.14 -8.99 -6.14
CA GLN A 144 24.74 -7.72 -5.72
C GLN A 144 24.15 -7.22 -4.39
N THR A 145 22.84 -7.34 -4.22
CA THR A 145 22.13 -6.96 -2.99
C THR A 145 22.60 -7.80 -1.81
N LEU A 146 22.68 -9.12 -1.99
CA LEU A 146 23.20 -10.04 -0.97
C LEU A 146 24.64 -9.69 -0.57
N TYR A 147 25.54 -9.49 -1.53
CA TYR A 147 26.92 -9.14 -1.24
C TYR A 147 27.06 -7.77 -0.59
N SER A 148 26.20 -6.82 -0.94
CA SER A 148 26.12 -5.51 -0.29
C SER A 148 25.75 -5.66 1.19
N TRP A 149 24.75 -6.47 1.52
CA TRP A 149 24.37 -6.76 2.91
C TRP A 149 25.47 -7.48 3.69
N LEU A 150 26.08 -8.51 3.12
CA LEU A 150 27.20 -9.22 3.74
C LEU A 150 28.38 -8.28 4.03
N LYS A 151 28.73 -7.43 3.08
CA LYS A 151 29.81 -6.45 3.24
C LYS A 151 29.48 -5.43 4.35
N THR A 152 28.23 -4.98 4.41
CA THR A 152 27.75 -4.06 5.46
C THR A 152 27.91 -4.68 6.85
N ASP A 153 27.66 -5.97 6.96
CA ASP A 153 27.80 -6.75 8.20
C ASP A 153 29.22 -7.30 8.44
N HIS A 154 30.20 -6.94 7.60
CA HIS A 154 31.56 -7.47 7.63
C HIS A 154 31.66 -9.01 7.54
N ARG A 155 30.76 -9.63 6.77
CA ARG A 155 30.72 -11.08 6.52
C ARG A 155 31.14 -11.42 5.10
N GLN A 156 31.53 -12.68 4.89
CA GLN A 156 31.81 -13.25 3.58
C GLN A 156 31.30 -14.68 3.51
N LEU A 157 30.82 -15.09 2.34
CA LEU A 157 30.44 -16.48 2.09
C LEU A 157 31.68 -17.34 1.84
N THR A 158 31.64 -18.58 2.33
CA THR A 158 32.58 -19.62 1.88
C THR A 158 32.25 -20.04 0.44
N PRO A 159 33.19 -20.69 -0.29
CA PRO A 159 32.93 -21.19 -1.63
C PRO A 159 31.69 -22.11 -1.72
N ILE A 160 31.50 -22.97 -0.71
CA ILE A 160 30.35 -23.90 -0.65
C ILE A 160 29.04 -23.14 -0.44
N GLN A 161 29.04 -22.10 0.41
CA GLN A 161 27.86 -21.26 0.62
C GLN A 161 27.50 -20.48 -0.65
N HIS A 162 28.50 -20.00 -1.39
CA HIS A 162 28.29 -19.32 -2.65
C HIS A 162 27.59 -20.22 -3.67
N GLU A 163 28.12 -21.44 -3.88
CA GLU A 163 27.53 -22.41 -4.80
C GLU A 163 26.09 -22.77 -4.40
N TRP A 164 25.85 -22.98 -3.10
CA TRP A 164 24.52 -23.29 -2.58
C TRP A 164 23.51 -22.15 -2.83
N ILE A 165 23.90 -20.90 -2.59
CA ILE A 165 23.02 -19.73 -2.79
C ILE A 165 22.75 -19.49 -4.27
N GLN A 166 23.75 -19.58 -5.14
CA GLN A 166 23.56 -19.38 -6.58
C GLN A 166 22.52 -20.34 -7.16
N GLN A 167 22.58 -21.62 -6.76
CA GLN A 167 21.57 -22.60 -7.18
C GLN A 167 20.15 -22.26 -6.70
N LYS A 168 20.00 -21.57 -5.57
CA LYS A 168 18.70 -21.14 -5.05
C LYS A 168 18.17 -19.91 -5.77
N ILE A 169 19.02 -18.90 -5.98
CA ILE A 169 18.65 -17.68 -6.72
C ILE A 169 18.19 -18.05 -8.15
N LEU A 170 18.85 -19.02 -8.79
CA LEU A 170 18.49 -19.53 -10.12
C LEU A 170 17.20 -20.37 -10.17
N ARG A 171 16.74 -20.91 -9.04
CA ARG A 171 15.60 -21.86 -8.99
C ARG A 171 14.29 -21.24 -8.51
N THR A 172 14.32 -20.11 -7.81
CA THR A 172 13.13 -19.44 -7.32
C THR A 172 12.53 -18.52 -8.39
N HIS A 173 11.71 -19.10 -9.27
CA HIS A 173 10.73 -18.36 -10.10
C HIS A 173 9.28 -18.54 -9.59
N THR A 174 9.11 -19.27 -8.49
CA THR A 174 7.80 -19.55 -7.89
C THR A 174 7.90 -19.39 -6.38
N ILE A 175 7.50 -18.22 -5.90
CA ILE A 175 7.17 -18.02 -4.50
C ILE A 175 5.81 -18.71 -4.30
N THR A 176 5.79 -19.81 -3.55
CA THR A 176 4.52 -20.35 -3.05
C THR A 176 4.02 -19.36 -1.99
N PRO A 177 2.80 -18.78 -2.13
CA PRO A 177 2.26 -17.93 -1.09
C PRO A 177 2.21 -18.70 0.24
N LEU A 178 2.54 -18.02 1.33
CA LEU A 178 2.49 -18.55 2.70
C LEU A 178 1.06 -18.87 3.13
#